data_AF-A0AAE1CKZ0-F1
#
_entry.id   AF-A0AAE1CKZ0-F1
#
_cell.length_a   1.000
_cell.length_b   1.000
_cell.length_c   1.000
_cell.angle_alpha   90.00
_cell.angle_beta   90.00
_cell.angle_gamma   90.00
#
_symmetry.space_group_name_H-M   'P 1'
#
loop_
_entity.id
_entity.type
_entity.pdbx_description
1 polymer ?
#
loop_
_entity_poly.entity_id
_entity_poly.type
_entity_poly.pdbx_seq_one_letter_code
_entity_poly.pdbx_strand_id
1 'polypeptide(L)'
;MGRKRVAVISDHKPLQLVVHKSLQNASPRLQLMMLRLLRCNLEVKYQPGSQMDVTDTLSRADPIKAEESNKVEESTEQCEYSV
;
A
#
# COMPACT_ATOMS: atom_id res chain seq x y z
N MET A 1 6.02 18.81 19.89
CA MET A 1 5.04 18.02 19.12
C MET A 1 5.80 17.05 18.21
N GLY A 2 5.89 15.77 18.59
CA GLY A 2 6.56 14.74 17.78
C GLY A 2 5.67 14.24 16.65
N ARG A 3 6.21 14.02 15.45
CA ARG A 3 5.46 13.44 14.34
C ARG A 3 5.24 11.95 14.60
N LYS A 4 3.98 11.49 14.50
CA LYS A 4 3.64 10.06 14.64
C LYS A 4 4.40 9.24 13.59
N ARG A 5 4.99 8.14 14.02
CA ARG A 5 5.64 7.17 13.14
C ARG A 5 4.58 6.43 12.34
N VAL A 6 4.79 6.33 11.03
CA VAL A 6 3.91 5.63 10.09
C VAL A 6 4.71 4.48 9.49
N ALA A 7 4.28 3.25 9.76
CA ALA A 7 4.84 2.07 9.13
C ALA A 7 4.11 1.81 7.81
N VAL A 8 4.86 1.69 6.72
CA VAL A 8 4.35 1.34 5.39
C VAL A 8 4.86 -0.05 5.05
N ILE A 9 3.92 -0.97 4.85
CA ILE A 9 4.20 -2.33 4.41
C ILE A 9 4.00 -2.36 2.89
N SER A 10 4.99 -2.85 2.16
CA SER A 10 4.94 -2.96 0.70
C SER A 10 5.63 -4.23 0.23
N ASP A 11 5.10 -4.84 -0.81
CA ASP A 11 5.69 -5.94 -1.56
C ASP A 11 6.82 -5.53 -2.50
N HIS A 12 7.15 -4.24 -2.53
CA HIS A 12 8.16 -3.70 -3.43
C HIS A 12 9.51 -3.50 -2.73
N LYS A 13 10.37 -4.53 -2.75
CA LYS A 13 11.76 -4.45 -2.20
C LYS A 13 12.55 -3.21 -2.66
N PRO A 14 12.49 -2.78 -3.94
CA PRO A 14 13.20 -1.58 -4.38
C PRO A 14 12.80 -0.31 -3.62
N LEU A 15 11.55 -0.22 -3.13
CA LEU A 15 11.05 0.93 -2.39
C LEU A 15 11.84 1.13 -1.08
N GLN A 16 12.20 0.04 -0.40
CA GLN A 16 13.02 0.07 0.80
C GLN A 16 14.38 0.72 0.52
N LEU A 17 15.02 0.38 -0.60
CA LEU A 17 16.30 0.98 -1.01
C LEU A 17 16.14 2.45 -1.43
N VAL A 18 15.10 2.76 -2.20
CA VAL A 18 14.85 4.09 -2.76
C VAL A 18 14.63 5.12 -1.65
N VAL A 19 13.92 4.75 -0.58
CA VAL A 19 13.67 5.63 0.58
C VAL A 19 14.95 5.99 1.34
N HIS A 20 15.96 5.10 1.30
CA HIS A 20 17.26 5.33 1.94
C HIS A 20 18.31 6.00 1.04
N LYS A 21 18.00 6.26 -0.24
CA LYS A 21 18.91 7.01 -1.10
C LYS A 21 19.12 8.42 -0.54
N SER A 22 20.34 8.95 -0.68
CA SER A 22 20.58 10.36 -0.38
C SER A 22 19.89 11.25 -1.43
N LEU A 23 19.43 12.43 -1.01
CA LEU A 23 18.74 13.38 -1.89
C LEU A 23 19.61 13.76 -3.10
N GLN A 24 20.90 14.00 -2.89
CA GLN A 24 21.87 14.38 -3.94
C GLN A 24 22.02 13.32 -5.05
N ASN A 25 21.87 12.03 -4.72
CA ASN A 25 22.05 10.92 -5.66
C ASN A 25 20.73 10.42 -6.26
N ALA A 26 19.60 11.00 -5.84
CA ALA A 26 18.29 10.68 -6.36
C ALA A 26 18.00 11.44 -7.67
N SER A 27 17.18 10.87 -8.55
CA SER A 27 16.70 11.60 -9.74
C SER A 27 15.81 12.77 -9.34
N PRO A 28 15.64 13.82 -10.17
CA PRO A 28 14.84 15.00 -9.82
C PRO A 28 13.41 14.67 -9.37
N ARG A 29 12.77 13.68 -10.03
CA ARG A 29 11.44 13.19 -9.65
C ARG A 29 11.45 12.55 -8.26
N LEU A 30 12.47 11.75 -7.96
CA LEU A 30 12.61 11.10 -6.66
C LEU A 30 12.95 12.11 -5.55
N GLN A 31 13.81 13.09 -5.83
CA GLN A 31 14.09 14.18 -4.90
C GLN A 31 12.83 14.92 -4.49
N LEU A 32 11.98 15.28 -5.45
CA LEU A 32 10.70 15.92 -5.18
C LEU A 32 9.76 15.03 -4.35
N MET A 33 9.73 13.72 -4.64
CA MET A 33 8.98 12.76 -3.84
C MET A 33 9.49 12.71 -2.39
N MET A 34 10.80 12.60 -2.17
CA MET A 34 11.41 12.57 -0.85
C MET A 34 11.10 13.82 -0.04
N LEU A 35 11.19 15.01 -0.65
CA LEU A 35 10.85 16.28 0.00
C LEU A 35 9.38 16.33 0.45
N ARG A 36 8.45 15.78 -0.34
CA ARG A 36 7.03 15.66 0.05
C ARG A 36 6.86 14.71 1.24
N LEU A 37 7.63 13.63 1.30
CA LEU A 37 7.57 12.62 2.36
C LEU A 37 8.24 13.08 3.67
N LEU A 38 9.09 14.12 3.68
CA LEU A 38 9.71 14.66 4.91
C LEU A 38 8.68 15.13 5.96
N ARG A 39 7.44 15.39 5.55
CA ARG A 39 6.33 15.75 6.45
C ARG A 39 5.87 14.57 7.32
N CYS A 40 6.21 13.35 6.94
CA CYS A 40 5.82 12.12 7.61
C CYS A 40 7.05 11.44 8.24
N ASN A 41 6.88 10.84 9.42
CA ASN A 41 7.92 9.98 10.02
C ASN A 41 7.72 8.55 9.52
N LEU A 42 8.22 8.28 8.31
CA LEU A 42 7.95 7.04 7.55
C LEU A 42 8.97 5.94 7.84
N GLU A 43 8.48 4.72 8.00
CA GLU A 43 9.27 3.50 8.08
C GLU A 43 8.73 2.48 7.07
N VAL A 44 9.51 2.14 6.05
CA VAL A 44 9.09 1.21 4.99
C VAL A 44 9.61 -0.19 5.29
N LYS A 45 8.71 -1.18 5.29
CA LYS A 45 9.00 -2.60 5.51
C LYS A 45 8.57 -3.41 4.31
N TYR A 46 9.45 -4.30 3.86
CA TYR A 46 9.12 -5.27 2.83
C TYR A 46 8.33 -6.44 3.41
N GLN A 47 7.24 -6.82 2.73
CA GLN A 47 6.52 -8.08 2.97
C GLN A 47 6.15 -8.72 1.63
N PRO A 48 6.39 -10.03 1.41
CA PRO A 48 6.05 -10.67 0.13
C PRO A 48 4.58 -10.50 -0.23
N GLY A 49 4.28 -10.29 -1.53
CA GLY A 49 2.91 -10.09 -2.02
C GLY A 49 1.96 -11.23 -1.68
N SER A 50 2.46 -12.45 -1.55
CA SER A 50 1.70 -13.64 -1.11
C SER A 50 1.20 -13.57 0.34
N GLN A 51 1.58 -12.55 1.11
CA GLN A 51 1.09 -12.30 2.47
C GLN A 51 0.29 -10.99 2.54
N MET A 52 0.02 -10.35 1.41
CA MET A 52 -0.55 -9.00 1.32
C MET A 52 -1.97 -9.02 0.70
N ASP A 53 -2.72 -10.09 0.92
CA ASP A 53 -4.00 -10.38 0.28
C ASP A 53 -5.05 -9.27 0.44
N VAL A 54 -5.16 -8.71 1.66
CA VAL A 54 -6.08 -7.60 1.93
C VAL A 54 -5.72 -6.38 1.08
N THR A 55 -4.43 -6.07 0.96
CA THR A 55 -3.99 -4.89 0.19
C THR A 55 -4.14 -5.12 -1.30
N ASP A 56 -3.79 -6.31 -1.80
CA ASP A 56 -3.96 -6.68 -3.21
C ASP A 56 -5.44 -6.64 -3.61
N THR A 57 -6.31 -7.24 -2.79
CA THR A 57 -7.77 -7.22 -3.00
C THR A 57 -8.31 -5.79 -3.03
N LEU A 58 -7.97 -4.96 -2.05
CA LEU A 58 -8.42 -3.56 -2.01
C LEU A 58 -7.87 -2.74 -3.19
N SER A 59 -6.66 -3.06 -3.67
CA SER A 59 -6.06 -2.34 -4.80
C SER A 59 -6.67 -2.70 -6.16
N ARG A 60 -7.27 -3.89 -6.26
CA ARG A 60 -7.95 -4.39 -7.47
C ARG A 60 -9.46 -4.24 -7.41
N ALA A 61 -10.02 -3.97 -6.23
CA ALA A 61 -11.44 -3.77 -6.05
C ALA A 61 -11.90 -2.58 -6.90
N ASP A 62 -12.94 -2.80 -7.70
CA ASP A 62 -13.58 -1.71 -8.43
C ASP A 62 -14.17 -0.71 -7.43
N PRO A 63 -14.02 0.60 -7.69
CA PRO A 63 -14.65 1.60 -6.85
C PRO A 63 -16.16 1.39 -6.91
N ILE A 64 -16.75 1.03 -5.77
CA ILE A 64 -18.20 0.96 -5.63
C ILE A 64 -18.73 2.36 -5.95
N LYS A 65 -19.43 2.50 -7.09
CA LYS A 65 -20.22 3.70 -7.33
C LYS A 65 -21.21 3.78 -6.19
N ALA A 66 -21.18 4.88 -5.44
CA ALA A 66 -22.10 5.13 -4.35
C ALA A 66 -23.50 5.38 -4.93
N GLU A 67 -24.15 4.33 -5.42
CA GLU A 67 -25.58 4.27 -5.64
C GLU A 67 -26.16 3.69 -4.35
N GLU A 68 -26.60 4.62 -3.50
CA GLU A 68 -27.65 4.54 -2.49
C GLU A 68 -27.82 3.26 -1.62
N SER A 69 -27.87 3.51 -0.33
CA SER A 69 -28.22 2.58 0.74
C SER A 69 -29.52 1.81 0.45
N ASN A 70 -29.49 0.47 0.32
CA ASN A 70 -30.39 -0.51 0.96
C ASN A 70 -30.32 -1.92 0.33
N LYS A 71 -30.11 -2.94 1.19
CA LYS A 71 -30.22 -4.40 1.00
C LYS A 71 -29.31 -5.01 -0.10
N VAL A 72 -28.58 -6.09 0.14
CA VAL A 72 -29.06 -7.44 0.45
C VAL A 72 -27.93 -8.23 1.13
N GLU A 73 -28.25 -8.95 2.21
CA GLU A 73 -27.47 -10.10 2.68
C GLU A 73 -27.48 -11.17 1.58
N GLU A 74 -26.32 -11.65 1.11
CA GLU A 74 -26.29 -12.98 0.50
C GLU A 74 -24.93 -13.66 0.67
N SER A 75 -24.99 -14.79 1.34
CA SER A 75 -23.93 -15.78 1.48
C SER A 75 -23.71 -16.43 0.12
N THR A 76 -22.48 -16.51 -0.37
CA THR A 76 -22.09 -17.53 -1.37
C THR A 76 -20.65 -17.94 -1.05
N GLU A 77 -20.49 -19.10 -0.41
CA GLU A 77 -20.29 -20.42 -1.04
C GLU A 77 -18.81 -20.69 -1.32
N GLN A 78 -18.34 -21.76 -0.69
CA GLN A 78 -17.00 -22.29 -0.74
C GLN A 78 -16.70 -22.81 -2.16
N CYS A 79 -15.69 -22.27 -2.83
CA CYS A 79 -15.16 -22.90 -4.04
C CYS A 79 -14.20 -24.04 -3.63
N GLU A 80 -14.65 -25.27 -3.86
CA GLU A 80 -13.84 -26.49 -3.80
C GLU A 80 -12.61 -26.39 -4.73
N TYR A 81 -11.43 -26.73 -4.20
CA TYR A 81 -10.23 -26.94 -5.00
C TYR A 81 -10.21 -28.40 -5.47
N SER A 82 -10.22 -28.63 -6.79
CA SER A 82 -9.92 -29.94 -7.37
C SER A 82 -8.51 -29.92 -7.96
N VAL A 83 -7.75 -30.98 -7.68
CA VAL A 83 -6.36 -31.26 -8.10
C VAL A 83 -6.25 -31.46 -9.61
#